data_AF-A0A7V2MD37-F1
#
_entry.id   AF-A0A7V2MD37-F1
#
_cell.length_a   1.000
_cell.length_b   1.000
_cell.length_c   1.000
_cell.angle_alpha   90.00
_cell.angle_beta   90.00
_cell.angle_gamma   90.00
#
_symmetry.space_group_name_H-M   'P 1'
#
loop_
_entity.id
_entity.type
_entity.pdbx_description
1 polymer ?
#
loop_
_entity_poly.entity_id
_entity_poly.type
_entity_poly.pdbx_seq_one_letter_code
_entity_poly.pdbx_strand_id
1 'polypeptide(L)'
;MTAAAPQHGGRTRKGHLRGSGQSSFARAGSKVATRLITSLPMPTHPHCRVTTNHVGSLGAIVIENELLSATILLDKGADILSLVHKRSGIDVMWKTPWGLKRHAPGVSSATSSTAIWLELYPGGWQEIFPNGGAPCAYKGAELNMHGEASMTTWDAEIIVEAGDAAEVKLTTRLARSPFRLQRAMRVGKGRAVLEIHERITNEGDEPMAYMWGHHPALGAPFLSEACRIDLDAATIVADDAYDPPFNPMQPASSYRWPIVQRDGRETDLSRIPPRSEPSACLGYLSEFRSGWYGVTNTELGFGFGLTWPTDVFPFAWLWRELSASSGYPWYRCAHTMAIEPFSTIPGQGLETAIRKGTHRTLAPGASVTADLNAVLYDSRTGISGISPDGHIIQRT
;
A
#
# COMPACT_ATOMS: atom_id res chain seq x y z
N MET A 1 40.29 -16.21 34.85
CA MET A 1 39.31 -17.30 35.09
C MET A 1 38.70 -17.61 33.73
N THR A 2 39.12 -18.65 33.00
CA THR A 2 38.62 -20.06 33.07
C THR A 2 37.10 -20.17 32.88
N ALA A 3 36.48 -21.09 32.12
CA ALA A 3 36.86 -21.99 31.02
C ALA A 3 35.53 -22.60 30.46
N ALA A 4 35.36 -23.26 29.30
CA ALA A 4 36.20 -23.63 28.16
C ALA A 4 35.30 -23.83 26.89
N ALA A 5 35.86 -24.26 25.76
CA ALA A 5 35.09 -24.91 24.67
C ALA A 5 35.13 -26.44 24.81
N PRO A 6 34.23 -27.18 24.13
CA PRO A 6 34.68 -28.38 23.42
C PRO A 6 34.12 -28.52 21.98
N GLN A 7 34.74 -29.41 21.20
CA GLN A 7 34.47 -29.69 19.79
C GLN A 7 33.78 -31.05 19.55
N HIS A 8 33.35 -31.24 18.30
CA HIS A 8 33.41 -32.48 17.49
C HIS A 8 32.32 -33.57 17.53
N GLY A 9 32.12 -34.17 16.35
CA GLY A 9 31.39 -35.44 16.09
C GLY A 9 29.90 -35.24 15.73
N GLY A 10 29.37 -35.64 14.56
CA GLY A 10 29.97 -36.24 13.37
C GLY A 10 29.58 -37.70 13.14
N ARG A 11 28.46 -37.98 12.45
CA ARG A 11 28.32 -39.17 11.59
C ARG A 11 27.10 -39.15 10.66
N THR A 12 27.32 -39.64 9.44
CA THR A 12 26.32 -39.95 8.42
C THR A 12 25.74 -41.35 8.59
N ARG A 13 24.56 -41.61 8.02
CA ARG A 13 24.21 -42.93 7.45
C ARG A 13 23.20 -42.80 6.32
N LYS A 14 23.56 -43.33 5.14
CA LYS A 14 22.64 -43.57 4.02
C LYS A 14 21.89 -44.88 4.27
N GLY A 15 20.61 -44.92 3.91
CA GLY A 15 19.85 -46.15 3.65
C GLY A 15 19.50 -46.21 2.16
N HIS A 16 19.77 -47.34 1.52
CA HIS A 16 19.50 -47.62 0.10
C HIS A 16 18.66 -48.90 0.00
N LEU A 17 18.02 -49.12 -1.16
CA LEU A 17 17.36 -50.34 -1.71
C LEU A 17 15.95 -49.94 -2.23
N ARG A 18 15.65 -49.91 -3.54
CA ARG A 18 15.71 -50.88 -4.67
C ARG A 18 14.65 -52.00 -4.61
N GLY A 19 14.03 -52.24 -5.78
CA GLY A 19 12.96 -53.21 -6.04
C GLY A 19 11.83 -52.55 -6.85
N SER A 20 11.86 -52.34 -8.17
CA SER A 20 12.13 -53.24 -9.31
C SER A 20 11.24 -54.49 -9.36
N GLY A 21 10.22 -54.46 -10.22
CA GLY A 21 9.28 -55.56 -10.44
C GLY A 21 8.44 -55.35 -11.71
N GLN A 22 9.06 -55.50 -12.88
CA GLN A 22 8.31 -55.73 -14.13
C GLN A 22 7.93 -57.22 -14.20
N SER A 23 6.68 -57.51 -14.56
CA SER A 23 6.33 -58.79 -15.17
C SER A 23 5.30 -58.56 -16.28
N SER A 24 5.55 -59.21 -17.41
CA SER A 24 4.76 -59.12 -18.63
C SER A 24 3.82 -60.31 -18.74
N PHE A 25 2.59 -60.09 -19.24
CA PHE A 25 1.77 -61.19 -19.75
C PHE A 25 0.98 -60.82 -21.01
N ALA A 26 1.12 -61.72 -21.99
CA ALA A 26 0.25 -62.06 -23.12
C ALA A 26 -0.70 -61.03 -23.76
N ARG A 27 -0.60 -60.94 -25.09
CA ARG A 27 -1.60 -60.32 -25.98
C ARG A 27 -2.94 -61.06 -25.90
N ALA A 28 -4.04 -60.30 -25.77
CA ALA A 28 -5.36 -60.69 -26.27
C ALA A 28 -5.86 -59.59 -27.22
N GLY A 29 -6.35 -59.97 -28.40
CA GLY A 29 -6.80 -59.02 -29.41
C GLY A 29 -8.14 -58.39 -29.02
N SER A 30 -8.14 -57.08 -28.71
CA SER A 30 -9.37 -56.29 -28.55
C SER A 30 -9.54 -55.34 -29.73
N LYS A 31 -10.76 -55.28 -30.27
CA LYS A 31 -11.09 -54.37 -31.38
C LYS A 31 -10.92 -52.93 -30.92
N VAL A 32 -10.13 -52.13 -31.65
CA VAL A 32 -10.03 -50.69 -31.43
C VAL A 32 -11.32 -50.04 -31.90
N ALA A 33 -12.32 -50.01 -31.03
CA ALA A 33 -13.39 -49.03 -31.11
C ALA A 33 -12.80 -47.70 -30.68
N THR A 34 -12.61 -46.77 -31.61
CA THR A 34 -12.19 -45.40 -31.34
C THR A 34 -13.29 -44.69 -30.55
N ARG A 35 -13.32 -44.90 -29.23
CA ARG A 35 -14.05 -44.01 -28.34
C ARG A 35 -13.41 -42.63 -28.49
N LEU A 36 -14.17 -41.70 -29.05
CA LEU A 36 -13.95 -40.28 -28.82
C LEU A 36 -13.88 -40.11 -27.30
N ILE A 37 -12.68 -39.89 -26.78
CA ILE A 37 -12.51 -39.28 -25.47
C ILE A 37 -12.98 -37.85 -25.69
N THR A 38 -14.26 -37.59 -25.41
CA THR A 38 -14.69 -36.24 -25.09
C THR A 38 -13.80 -35.82 -23.93
N SER A 39 -12.88 -34.90 -24.21
CA SER A 39 -12.08 -34.27 -23.17
C SER A 39 -13.07 -33.67 -22.20
N LEU A 40 -13.12 -34.20 -20.97
CA LEU A 40 -13.67 -33.45 -19.86
C LEU A 40 -13.00 -32.07 -19.92
N PRO A 41 -13.76 -30.96 -19.91
CA PRO A 41 -13.15 -29.65 -19.91
C PRO A 41 -12.16 -29.62 -18.75
N MET A 42 -10.89 -29.29 -19.03
CA MET A 42 -9.93 -29.11 -17.95
C MET A 42 -10.55 -28.13 -16.95
N PRO A 43 -10.47 -28.40 -15.63
CA PRO A 43 -11.07 -27.52 -14.64
C PRO A 43 -10.57 -26.10 -14.92
N THR A 44 -11.49 -25.22 -15.29
CA THR A 44 -11.18 -23.83 -15.62
C THR A 44 -10.61 -23.21 -14.35
N HIS A 45 -9.28 -23.03 -14.31
CA HIS A 45 -8.64 -22.36 -13.20
C HIS A 45 -9.34 -21.00 -13.01
N PRO A 46 -9.82 -20.70 -11.79
CA PRO A 46 -10.62 -19.50 -11.59
C PRO A 46 -9.77 -18.27 -11.91
N HIS A 47 -10.37 -17.33 -12.65
CA HIS A 47 -9.68 -16.13 -13.11
C HIS A 47 -9.28 -15.25 -11.93
N CYS A 48 -10.16 -15.15 -10.93
CA CYS A 48 -9.94 -14.44 -9.68
C CYS A 48 -9.91 -15.41 -8.49
N ARG A 49 -9.10 -15.11 -7.47
CA ARG A 49 -9.04 -15.87 -6.22
C ARG A 49 -8.68 -14.98 -5.02
N VAL A 50 -9.27 -15.28 -3.87
CA VAL A 50 -8.85 -14.87 -2.53
C VAL A 50 -8.34 -16.10 -1.79
N THR A 51 -7.19 -15.99 -1.12
CA THR A 51 -6.63 -17.07 -0.27
C THR A 51 -6.06 -16.54 1.02
N THR A 52 -6.30 -17.25 2.13
CA THR A 52 -5.57 -17.06 3.39
C THR A 52 -4.12 -17.50 3.22
N ASN A 53 -3.21 -16.73 3.81
CA ASN A 53 -1.77 -16.94 3.74
C ASN A 53 -1.09 -16.43 5.03
N HIS A 54 0.21 -16.61 5.16
CA HIS A 54 1.03 -15.95 6.17
C HIS A 54 2.26 -15.30 5.52
N VAL A 55 2.62 -14.10 5.97
CA VAL A 55 3.90 -13.47 5.60
C VAL A 55 4.81 -13.48 6.83
N GLY A 56 5.76 -14.41 6.84
CA GLY A 56 6.52 -14.74 8.04
C GLY A 56 5.60 -15.33 9.11
N SER A 57 5.35 -14.56 10.17
CA SER A 57 4.43 -14.94 11.26
C SER A 57 3.13 -14.14 11.28
N LEU A 58 2.90 -13.21 10.36
CA LEU A 58 1.68 -12.39 10.32
C LEU A 58 0.63 -13.05 9.41
N GLY A 59 -0.61 -13.13 9.89
CA GLY A 59 -1.75 -13.56 9.08
C GLY A 59 -1.99 -12.62 7.91
N ALA A 60 -2.30 -13.16 6.74
CA ALA A 60 -2.44 -12.40 5.51
C ALA A 60 -3.56 -12.94 4.59
N ILE A 61 -4.04 -12.07 3.71
CA ILE A 61 -4.88 -12.44 2.55
C ILE A 61 -4.09 -12.14 1.28
N VAL A 62 -4.15 -13.05 0.31
CA VAL A 62 -3.75 -12.77 -1.08
C VAL A 62 -5.02 -12.71 -1.93
N ILE A 63 -5.28 -11.57 -2.56
CA ILE A 63 -6.36 -11.37 -3.53
C ILE A 63 -5.75 -11.11 -4.91
N GLU A 64 -6.18 -11.86 -5.93
CA GLU A 64 -5.54 -11.83 -7.23
C GLU A 64 -6.46 -12.20 -8.38
N ASN A 65 -6.08 -11.77 -9.59
CA ASN A 65 -6.63 -12.26 -10.85
C ASN A 65 -5.49 -12.63 -11.82
N GLU A 66 -5.73 -12.72 -13.13
CA GLU A 66 -4.69 -13.02 -14.11
C GLU A 66 -3.71 -11.85 -14.40
N LEU A 67 -4.04 -10.62 -13.96
CA LEU A 67 -3.28 -9.40 -14.25
C LEU A 67 -2.56 -8.81 -13.02
N LEU A 68 -3.12 -8.96 -11.82
CA LEU A 68 -2.54 -8.46 -10.57
C LEU A 68 -2.61 -9.45 -9.41
N SER A 69 -1.78 -9.24 -8.39
CA SER A 69 -1.86 -9.90 -7.08
C SER A 69 -1.59 -8.88 -5.98
N ALA A 70 -2.45 -8.82 -4.96
CA ALA A 70 -2.27 -7.98 -3.79
C ALA A 70 -2.15 -8.84 -2.52
N THR A 71 -1.18 -8.53 -1.65
CA THR A 71 -1.01 -9.20 -0.34
C THR A 71 -1.35 -8.21 0.77
N ILE A 72 -2.26 -8.60 1.66
CA ILE A 72 -2.86 -7.77 2.70
C ILE A 72 -2.50 -8.36 4.07
N LEU A 73 -1.98 -7.56 5.00
CA LEU A 73 -1.58 -8.02 6.34
C LEU A 73 -2.71 -7.82 7.37
N LEU A 74 -3.35 -8.92 7.79
CA LEU A 74 -4.45 -8.87 8.77
C LEU A 74 -3.96 -8.45 10.15
N ASP A 75 -2.82 -8.99 10.58
CA ASP A 75 -2.17 -8.65 11.86
C ASP A 75 -1.45 -7.28 11.85
N LYS A 76 -1.54 -6.52 10.76
CA LYS A 76 -0.97 -5.18 10.64
C LYS A 76 -1.83 -4.31 9.71
N GLY A 77 -2.92 -3.80 10.26
CA GLY A 77 -3.69 -2.70 9.73
C GLY A 77 -4.46 -2.93 8.44
N ALA A 78 -4.59 -4.19 7.99
CA ALA A 78 -5.00 -4.52 6.64
C ALA A 78 -4.14 -3.80 5.58
N ASP A 79 -2.85 -3.57 5.89
CA ASP A 79 -1.87 -2.95 5.00
C ASP A 79 -1.73 -3.77 3.71
N ILE A 80 -1.79 -3.13 2.55
CA ILE A 80 -1.42 -3.77 1.28
C ILE A 80 0.11 -3.77 1.21
N LEU A 81 0.72 -4.88 1.64
CA LEU A 81 2.16 -5.06 1.65
C LEU A 81 2.75 -5.05 0.24
N SER A 82 2.08 -5.69 -0.72
CA SER A 82 2.53 -5.82 -2.11
C SER A 82 1.38 -5.62 -3.08
N LEU A 83 1.64 -5.00 -4.23
CA LEU A 83 0.73 -4.93 -5.38
C LEU A 83 1.53 -5.25 -6.65
N VAL A 84 1.39 -6.48 -7.14
CA VAL A 84 2.23 -7.07 -8.18
C VAL A 84 1.55 -6.99 -9.53
N HIS A 85 2.24 -6.40 -10.52
CA HIS A 85 1.86 -6.49 -11.93
C HIS A 85 2.29 -7.86 -12.48
N LYS A 86 1.35 -8.78 -12.71
CA LYS A 86 1.68 -10.18 -13.02
C LYS A 86 2.43 -10.37 -14.34
N ARG A 87 2.20 -9.52 -15.34
CA ARG A 87 2.90 -9.61 -16.63
C ARG A 87 4.40 -9.34 -16.49
N SER A 88 4.82 -8.40 -15.64
CA SER A 88 6.24 -8.11 -15.40
C SER A 88 6.81 -8.82 -14.17
N GLY A 89 5.96 -9.34 -13.27
CA GLY A 89 6.36 -9.91 -11.99
C GLY A 89 6.83 -8.88 -10.96
N ILE A 90 6.62 -7.59 -11.21
CA ILE A 90 7.12 -6.48 -10.37
C ILE A 90 6.05 -6.07 -9.36
N ASP A 91 6.43 -6.08 -8.08
CA ASP A 91 5.73 -5.35 -7.01
C ASP A 91 6.04 -3.85 -7.13
N VAL A 92 5.01 -3.01 -7.18
CA VAL A 92 5.19 -1.55 -7.23
C VAL A 92 5.45 -0.94 -5.84
N MET A 93 5.08 -1.68 -4.79
CA MET A 93 5.13 -1.19 -3.40
C MET A 93 6.54 -1.30 -2.81
N TRP A 94 7.01 -0.21 -2.21
CA TRP A 94 8.28 -0.14 -1.51
C TRP A 94 8.37 -1.15 -0.36
N LYS A 95 9.58 -1.51 0.03
CA LYS A 95 9.90 -2.33 1.20
C LYS A 95 11.02 -1.68 1.99
N THR A 96 10.88 -1.61 3.32
CA THR A 96 11.91 -1.01 4.18
C THR A 96 13.17 -1.91 4.24
N PRO A 97 14.38 -1.33 4.34
CA PRO A 97 15.63 -2.11 4.42
C PRO A 97 15.72 -3.05 5.64
N TRP A 98 14.99 -2.74 6.72
CA TRP A 98 14.90 -3.58 7.94
C TRP A 98 13.81 -4.65 7.87
N GLY A 99 13.02 -4.69 6.80
CA GLY A 99 12.03 -5.71 6.52
C GLY A 99 10.83 -5.75 7.47
N LEU A 100 10.00 -6.77 7.26
CA LEU A 100 8.78 -6.99 8.02
C LEU A 100 9.08 -7.54 9.43
N LYS A 101 8.62 -6.83 10.45
CA LYS A 101 8.69 -7.24 11.85
C LYS A 101 7.28 -7.45 12.41
N ARG A 102 7.11 -8.50 13.23
CA ARG A 102 5.90 -8.68 14.03
C ARG A 102 6.01 -7.86 15.31
N HIS A 103 4.94 -7.18 15.70
CA HIS A 103 4.79 -6.67 17.06
C HIS A 103 4.61 -7.89 18.00
N ALA A 104 5.66 -8.26 18.73
CA ALA A 104 5.59 -9.33 19.71
C ALA A 104 4.75 -8.87 20.93
N PRO A 105 4.02 -9.77 21.62
CA PRO A 105 3.38 -9.43 22.88
C PRO A 105 4.43 -9.03 23.92
N GLY A 106 4.43 -7.77 24.35
CA GLY A 106 5.43 -7.23 25.28
C GLY A 106 5.46 -5.70 25.28
N VAL A 107 6.43 -5.14 26.01
CA VAL A 107 6.73 -3.70 25.98
C VAL A 107 7.59 -3.40 24.76
N SER A 108 7.24 -2.37 23.99
CA SER A 108 8.07 -1.91 22.88
C SER A 108 9.44 -1.42 23.38
N SER A 109 10.50 -1.66 22.60
CA SER A 109 11.85 -1.11 22.87
C SER A 109 11.91 0.42 22.75
N ALA A 110 10.96 1.04 22.04
CA ALA A 110 10.86 2.48 21.90
C ALA A 110 9.67 3.04 22.70
N THR A 111 9.84 4.23 23.28
CA THR A 111 8.80 4.95 24.04
C THR A 111 8.03 5.99 23.22
N SER A 112 8.47 6.29 21.99
CA SER A 112 7.81 7.23 21.08
C SER A 112 6.99 6.46 20.05
N SER A 113 5.69 6.78 19.92
CA SER A 113 4.80 6.16 18.93
C SER A 113 5.27 6.38 17.47
N THR A 114 5.99 7.46 17.18
CA THR A 114 6.70 7.67 15.90
C THR A 114 7.77 6.62 15.65
N ALA A 115 8.66 6.38 16.63
CA ALA A 115 9.73 5.40 16.47
C ALA A 115 9.17 3.97 16.35
N ILE A 116 8.12 3.66 17.12
CA ILE A 116 7.41 2.37 17.05
C ILE A 116 6.82 2.15 15.65
N TRP A 117 6.12 3.14 15.09
CA TRP A 117 5.51 3.02 13.77
C TRP A 117 6.58 2.80 12.69
N LEU A 118 7.64 3.61 12.68
CA LEU A 118 8.76 3.50 11.74
C LEU A 118 9.52 2.17 11.84
N GLU A 119 9.79 1.68 13.05
CA GLU A 119 10.47 0.39 13.26
C GLU A 119 9.66 -0.82 12.76
N LEU A 120 8.32 -0.71 12.78
CA LEU A 120 7.37 -1.75 12.41
C LEU A 120 6.74 -1.52 11.02
N TYR A 121 7.14 -0.46 10.32
CA TYR A 121 6.72 -0.15 8.96
C TYR A 121 7.52 -1.03 7.98
N PRO A 122 6.88 -1.92 7.19
CA PRO A 122 7.57 -2.79 6.24
C PRO A 122 7.72 -2.16 4.85
N GLY A 123 7.24 -0.93 4.63
CA GLY A 123 6.83 -0.44 3.32
C GLY A 123 5.37 -0.82 3.04
N GLY A 124 4.98 -0.93 1.77
CA GLY A 124 3.59 -1.19 1.40
C GLY A 124 2.71 0.06 1.44
N TRP A 125 1.42 -0.16 1.67
CA TRP A 125 0.38 0.84 1.70
C TRP A 125 -0.48 0.69 2.97
N GLN A 126 -0.44 1.71 3.82
CA GLN A 126 -1.19 1.83 5.08
C GLN A 126 -2.48 2.63 4.93
N GLU A 127 -3.48 2.30 5.74
CA GLU A 127 -4.58 3.21 6.04
C GLU A 127 -4.25 4.09 7.26
N ILE A 128 -4.42 5.39 7.10
CA ILE A 128 -4.02 6.39 8.08
C ILE A 128 -5.28 6.98 8.72
N PHE A 129 -5.60 6.52 9.93
CA PHE A 129 -6.83 6.91 10.64
C PHE A 129 -6.74 6.62 12.16
N PRO A 130 -7.28 7.48 13.06
CA PRO A 130 -7.96 8.75 12.82
C PRO A 130 -7.00 9.97 12.84
N ASN A 131 -5.68 9.74 12.81
CA ASN A 131 -4.65 10.76 12.95
C ASN A 131 -3.64 10.65 11.80
N GLY A 132 -3.34 11.77 11.14
CA GLY A 132 -2.40 11.83 10.01
C GLY A 132 -1.05 12.42 10.40
N GLY A 133 0.03 11.69 10.13
CA GLY A 133 1.39 12.13 10.43
C GLY A 133 1.69 12.10 11.94
N ALA A 134 2.22 13.20 12.50
CA ALA A 134 2.73 13.25 13.88
C ALA A 134 1.69 12.84 14.95
N PRO A 135 2.13 12.23 16.08
CA PRO A 135 1.25 11.93 17.20
C PRO A 135 0.70 13.21 17.86
N CYS A 136 -0.48 13.12 18.47
CA CYS A 136 -1.09 14.24 19.19
C CYS A 136 -2.00 13.76 20.33
N ALA A 137 -2.38 14.66 21.23
CA ALA A 137 -3.41 14.39 22.24
C ALA A 137 -4.79 14.81 21.73
N TYR A 138 -5.80 13.95 21.88
CA TYR A 138 -7.19 14.25 21.54
C TYR A 138 -8.14 13.59 22.55
N LYS A 139 -9.04 14.38 23.14
CA LYS A 139 -10.04 13.94 24.15
C LYS A 139 -9.48 13.01 25.25
N GLY A 140 -8.30 13.33 25.77
CA GLY A 140 -7.67 12.56 26.86
C GLY A 140 -6.92 11.30 26.44
N ALA A 141 -6.90 10.96 25.14
CA ALA A 141 -6.07 9.89 24.59
C ALA A 141 -4.89 10.46 23.78
N GLU A 142 -3.74 9.75 23.78
CA GLU A 142 -2.73 9.94 22.74
C GLU A 142 -3.19 9.22 21.46
N LEU A 143 -3.23 9.93 20.34
CA LEU A 143 -3.30 9.33 19.01
C LEU A 143 -1.88 9.17 18.49
N ASN A 144 -1.49 7.93 18.18
CA ASN A 144 -0.15 7.59 17.68
C ASN A 144 0.16 8.32 16.37
N MET A 145 1.44 8.32 15.98
CA MET A 145 1.84 8.61 14.60
C MET A 145 1.03 7.76 13.62
N HIS A 146 0.41 8.39 12.62
CA HIS A 146 -0.48 7.75 11.64
C HIS A 146 -1.71 6.99 12.22
N GLY A 147 -2.06 7.23 13.49
CA GLY A 147 -3.26 6.72 14.12
C GLY A 147 -3.19 5.26 14.57
N GLU A 148 -4.35 4.61 14.62
CA GLU A 148 -4.49 3.23 15.11
C GLU A 148 -4.70 2.22 13.97
N ALA A 149 -5.33 2.66 12.87
CA ALA A 149 -5.78 1.77 11.79
C ALA A 149 -4.64 0.94 11.18
N SER A 150 -3.49 1.55 10.85
CA SER A 150 -2.29 0.87 10.29
C SER A 150 -1.52 -0.03 11.26
N MET A 151 -1.95 -0.13 12.53
CA MET A 151 -1.22 -0.82 13.60
C MET A 151 -2.06 -1.86 14.36
N THR A 152 -3.39 -1.87 14.16
CA THR A 152 -4.31 -2.84 14.78
C THR A 152 -4.50 -4.10 13.92
N THR A 153 -5.02 -5.18 14.52
CA THR A 153 -5.48 -6.35 13.76
C THR A 153 -6.84 -6.09 13.12
N TRP A 154 -7.08 -6.68 11.96
CA TRP A 154 -8.35 -6.65 11.25
C TRP A 154 -8.91 -8.07 11.08
N ASP A 155 -10.19 -8.23 11.38
CA ASP A 155 -10.96 -9.45 11.07
C ASP A 155 -11.18 -9.55 9.56
N ALA A 156 -11.20 -10.77 9.01
CA ALA A 156 -11.41 -11.02 7.59
C ALA A 156 -12.54 -12.03 7.33
N GLU A 157 -13.41 -11.69 6.37
CA GLU A 157 -14.54 -12.48 5.89
C GLU A 157 -14.38 -12.61 4.36
N ILE A 158 -14.13 -13.83 3.86
CA ILE A 158 -14.05 -14.07 2.40
C ILE A 158 -15.48 -14.13 1.86
N ILE A 159 -15.86 -13.15 1.05
CA ILE A 159 -17.21 -13.00 0.48
C ILE A 159 -17.33 -13.81 -0.82
N VAL A 160 -16.30 -13.76 -1.66
CA VAL A 160 -16.20 -14.56 -2.89
C VAL A 160 -14.78 -15.12 -2.97
N GLU A 161 -14.63 -16.42 -2.76
CA GLU A 161 -13.31 -17.06 -2.77
C GLU A 161 -12.70 -17.12 -4.17
N ALA A 162 -13.48 -17.45 -5.20
CA ALA A 162 -12.97 -17.65 -6.55
C ALA A 162 -14.05 -17.54 -7.63
N GLY A 163 -13.66 -17.19 -8.85
CA GLY A 163 -14.56 -17.15 -10.02
C GLY A 163 -14.14 -16.15 -11.09
N ASP A 164 -15.11 -15.49 -11.72
CA ASP A 164 -14.91 -14.30 -12.56
C ASP A 164 -14.68 -13.01 -11.73
N ALA A 165 -14.84 -13.10 -10.41
CA ALA A 165 -14.44 -12.10 -9.42
C ALA A 165 -14.06 -12.81 -8.10
N ALA A 166 -13.32 -12.12 -7.24
CA ALA A 166 -13.05 -12.56 -5.88
C ALA A 166 -13.04 -11.34 -4.93
N GLU A 167 -13.45 -11.54 -3.68
CA GLU A 167 -13.76 -10.45 -2.76
C GLU A 167 -13.56 -10.87 -1.29
N VAL A 168 -12.92 -9.99 -0.52
CA VAL A 168 -12.74 -10.11 0.93
C VAL A 168 -13.24 -8.84 1.61
N LYS A 169 -13.93 -9.01 2.74
CA LYS A 169 -14.35 -7.94 3.63
C LYS A 169 -13.52 -7.97 4.89
N LEU A 170 -13.00 -6.82 5.27
CA LEU A 170 -12.10 -6.60 6.38
C LEU A 170 -12.79 -5.63 7.36
N THR A 171 -12.71 -5.89 8.66
CA THR A 171 -13.23 -4.95 9.68
C THR A 171 -12.34 -4.84 10.88
N THR A 172 -12.28 -3.66 11.49
CA THR A 172 -11.66 -3.48 12.81
C THR A 172 -12.44 -2.46 13.65
N ARG A 173 -12.16 -2.45 14.95
CA ARG A 173 -12.57 -1.41 15.89
C ARG A 173 -11.33 -0.84 16.56
N LEU A 174 -11.29 0.47 16.68
CA LEU A 174 -10.18 1.16 17.33
C LEU A 174 -10.35 1.14 18.86
N ALA A 175 -9.25 1.31 19.58
CA ALA A 175 -9.19 1.12 21.03
C ALA A 175 -9.16 2.44 21.79
N ARG A 176 -8.55 3.49 21.21
CA ARG A 176 -8.44 4.83 21.80
C ARG A 176 -9.48 5.81 21.24
N SER A 177 -10.13 5.44 20.15
CA SER A 177 -11.17 6.21 19.49
C SER A 177 -12.38 5.30 19.19
N PRO A 178 -13.63 5.78 19.30
CA PRO A 178 -14.82 4.94 19.20
C PRO A 178 -15.22 4.70 17.73
N PHE A 179 -14.24 4.45 16.88
CA PHE A 179 -14.45 4.25 15.45
C PHE A 179 -14.44 2.77 15.08
N ARG A 180 -15.35 2.40 14.19
CA ARG A 180 -15.34 1.15 13.46
C ARG A 180 -15.01 1.42 12.00
N LEU A 181 -14.12 0.61 11.44
CA LEU A 181 -13.73 0.66 10.04
C LEU A 181 -14.16 -0.64 9.35
N GLN A 182 -14.57 -0.50 8.10
CA GLN A 182 -14.90 -1.60 7.20
C GLN A 182 -14.27 -1.34 5.84
N ARG A 183 -13.67 -2.36 5.22
CA ARG A 183 -13.13 -2.31 3.87
C ARG A 183 -13.50 -3.60 3.13
N ALA A 184 -14.18 -3.51 1.99
CA ALA A 184 -14.24 -4.60 1.02
C ALA A 184 -13.16 -4.38 -0.04
N MET A 185 -12.36 -5.40 -0.31
CA MET A 185 -11.38 -5.43 -1.40
C MET A 185 -11.81 -6.47 -2.43
N ARG A 186 -11.86 -6.07 -3.71
CA ARG A 186 -12.39 -6.89 -4.80
C ARG A 186 -11.51 -6.82 -6.04
N VAL A 187 -11.45 -7.94 -6.77
CA VAL A 187 -10.84 -8.02 -8.11
C VAL A 187 -11.80 -8.70 -9.07
N GLY A 188 -11.85 -8.20 -10.31
CA GLY A 188 -12.64 -8.78 -11.40
C GLY A 188 -11.77 -9.29 -12.54
N LYS A 189 -12.26 -10.28 -13.27
CA LYS A 189 -11.61 -10.84 -14.47
C LYS A 189 -11.39 -9.79 -15.55
N GLY A 190 -10.27 -9.87 -16.25
CA GLY A 190 -9.93 -9.01 -17.38
C GLY A 190 -9.51 -7.58 -17.02
N ARG A 191 -9.49 -7.22 -15.73
CA ARG A 191 -9.23 -5.85 -15.24
C ARG A 191 -8.08 -5.83 -14.24
N ALA A 192 -7.05 -5.06 -14.53
CA ALA A 192 -5.92 -4.86 -13.62
C ALA A 192 -6.26 -3.80 -12.55
N VAL A 193 -7.39 -3.99 -11.86
CA VAL A 193 -7.95 -3.09 -10.84
C VAL A 193 -8.19 -3.85 -9.55
N LEU A 194 -7.68 -3.31 -8.44
CA LEU A 194 -8.10 -3.65 -7.09
C LEU A 194 -9.09 -2.58 -6.63
N GLU A 195 -10.35 -2.98 -6.51
CA GLU A 195 -11.46 -2.15 -6.06
C GLU A 195 -11.49 -2.17 -4.53
N ILE A 196 -11.57 -1.00 -3.89
CA ILE A 196 -11.49 -0.82 -2.43
C ILE A 196 -12.68 0.02 -1.99
N HIS A 197 -13.66 -0.59 -1.32
CA HIS A 197 -14.88 0.05 -0.85
C HIS A 197 -14.88 0.15 0.67
N GLU A 198 -14.99 1.36 1.21
CA GLU A 198 -14.70 1.63 2.62
C GLU A 198 -15.84 2.31 3.35
N ARG A 199 -15.90 2.08 4.67
CA ARG A 199 -16.76 2.80 5.59
C ARG A 199 -16.05 3.05 6.91
N ILE A 200 -16.02 4.32 7.33
CA ILE A 200 -15.74 4.71 8.72
C ILE A 200 -17.07 5.01 9.43
N THR A 201 -17.18 4.64 10.71
CA THR A 201 -18.37 4.84 11.53
C THR A 201 -17.98 5.26 12.94
N ASN A 202 -18.59 6.31 13.49
CA ASN A 202 -18.45 6.68 14.90
C ASN A 202 -19.48 5.88 15.71
N GLU A 203 -19.04 4.84 16.40
CA GLU A 203 -19.87 4.04 17.33
C GLU A 203 -20.00 4.69 18.72
N GLY A 204 -19.39 5.86 18.94
CA GLY A 204 -19.52 6.66 20.16
C GLY A 204 -20.77 7.54 20.21
N ASP A 205 -21.06 8.07 21.39
CA ASP A 205 -22.21 8.94 21.70
C ASP A 205 -21.90 10.45 21.62
N GLU A 206 -20.66 10.83 21.27
CA GLU A 206 -20.24 12.22 21.04
C GLU A 206 -19.59 12.44 19.65
N PRO A 207 -19.60 13.68 19.10
CA PRO A 207 -18.94 13.98 17.82
C PRO A 207 -17.41 13.81 17.92
N MET A 208 -16.82 13.11 16.94
CA MET A 208 -15.39 12.83 16.89
C MET A 208 -14.73 13.47 15.67
N ALA A 209 -13.67 14.23 15.92
CA ALA A 209 -12.80 14.75 14.85
C ALA A 209 -11.88 13.64 14.34
N TYR A 210 -11.50 13.70 13.06
CA TYR A 210 -10.62 12.73 12.42
C TYR A 210 -9.83 13.32 11.25
N MET A 211 -8.75 12.63 10.93
CA MET A 211 -8.03 12.66 9.66
C MET A 211 -8.09 11.25 9.06
N TRP A 212 -8.35 11.13 7.76
CA TRP A 212 -8.41 9.87 7.04
C TRP A 212 -7.60 9.97 5.75
N GLY A 213 -6.78 8.97 5.44
CA GLY A 213 -6.06 8.92 4.18
C GLY A 213 -5.31 7.61 3.94
N HIS A 214 -4.68 7.54 2.77
CA HIS A 214 -4.03 6.35 2.23
C HIS A 214 -2.56 6.64 1.94
N HIS A 215 -1.64 5.81 2.43
CA HIS A 215 -0.20 6.03 2.27
C HIS A 215 0.48 4.98 1.36
N PRO A 216 0.23 4.97 0.03
CA PRO A 216 0.80 3.99 -0.91
C PRO A 216 2.25 4.34 -1.26
N ALA A 217 3.21 3.76 -0.55
CA ALA A 217 4.63 4.00 -0.79
C ALA A 217 5.16 3.15 -1.96
N LEU A 218 5.54 3.81 -3.05
CA LEU A 218 6.09 3.21 -4.26
C LEU A 218 7.61 3.08 -4.18
N GLY A 219 8.17 2.00 -4.72
CA GLY A 219 9.60 1.71 -4.60
C GLY A 219 10.21 0.98 -5.81
N ALA A 220 11.52 0.80 -5.76
CA ALA A 220 12.25 0.05 -6.79
C ALA A 220 11.87 -1.45 -6.80
N PRO A 221 11.89 -2.13 -7.96
CA PRO A 221 12.40 -1.65 -9.25
C PRO A 221 11.40 -0.82 -10.07
N PHE A 222 10.15 -0.66 -9.60
CA PHE A 222 9.15 0.14 -10.31
C PHE A 222 9.47 1.64 -10.29
N LEU A 223 9.73 2.21 -9.11
CA LEU A 223 10.12 3.62 -8.95
C LEU A 223 11.58 3.83 -9.38
N SER A 224 11.77 4.60 -10.45
CA SER A 224 13.07 5.05 -10.96
C SER A 224 12.94 6.42 -11.64
N GLU A 225 14.04 6.96 -12.19
CA GLU A 225 14.03 8.19 -13.00
C GLU A 225 13.20 8.09 -14.30
N ALA A 226 12.91 6.86 -14.77
CA ALA A 226 11.97 6.60 -15.85
C ALA A 226 10.50 6.81 -15.44
N CYS A 227 10.22 7.06 -14.16
CA CYS A 227 8.88 7.39 -13.69
C CYS A 227 8.51 8.86 -13.95
N ARG A 228 7.29 9.05 -14.45
CA ARG A 228 6.62 10.35 -14.50
C ARG A 228 5.21 10.28 -13.92
N ILE A 229 4.79 11.39 -13.34
CA ILE A 229 3.52 11.53 -12.60
C ILE A 229 2.54 12.32 -13.47
N ASP A 230 1.33 11.80 -13.61
CA ASP A 230 0.17 12.46 -14.19
C ASP A 230 -0.90 12.57 -13.10
N LEU A 231 -1.50 13.75 -12.90
CA LEU A 231 -2.58 13.98 -11.94
C LEU A 231 -3.34 15.28 -12.26
N ASP A 232 -4.48 15.50 -11.60
CA ASP A 232 -5.43 16.56 -11.94
C ASP A 232 -5.60 17.66 -10.87
N ALA A 233 -4.57 17.88 -10.05
CA ALA A 233 -4.44 19.01 -9.12
C ALA A 233 -3.87 20.26 -9.81
N ALA A 234 -4.24 21.44 -9.31
CA ALA A 234 -3.69 22.72 -9.78
C ALA A 234 -2.57 23.26 -8.88
N THR A 235 -2.63 22.98 -7.58
CA THR A 235 -1.78 23.61 -6.56
C THR A 235 -1.08 22.57 -5.69
N ILE A 236 0.17 22.87 -5.30
CA ILE A 236 0.89 22.17 -4.24
C ILE A 236 1.38 23.17 -3.18
N VAL A 237 1.10 22.90 -1.90
CA VAL A 237 1.57 23.69 -0.76
C VAL A 237 2.62 22.91 0.01
N ALA A 238 3.80 23.48 0.22
CA ALA A 238 4.84 22.86 1.03
C ALA A 238 4.43 22.79 2.51
N ASP A 239 4.81 21.72 3.21
CA ASP A 239 4.62 21.67 4.66
C ASP A 239 5.36 22.82 5.37
N ASP A 240 4.79 23.33 6.46
CA ASP A 240 5.32 24.46 7.22
C ASP A 240 6.24 24.08 8.38
N ALA A 241 6.36 22.79 8.70
CA ALA A 241 7.23 22.28 9.77
C ALA A 241 8.26 21.22 9.30
N TYR A 242 8.07 20.63 8.11
CA TYR A 242 8.95 19.59 7.56
C TYR A 242 9.90 20.15 6.49
N ASP A 243 11.14 20.45 6.91
CA ASP A 243 12.20 20.90 6.01
C ASP A 243 13.44 19.97 6.03
N PRO A 244 13.39 18.79 5.39
CA PRO A 244 14.52 17.89 5.32
C PRO A 244 15.61 18.43 4.36
N PRO A 245 16.85 17.91 4.44
CA PRO A 245 17.87 18.17 3.44
C PRO A 245 17.37 17.83 2.03
N PHE A 246 17.75 18.67 1.05
CA PHE A 246 17.36 18.50 -0.37
C PHE A 246 15.85 18.62 -0.65
N ASN A 247 15.11 19.36 0.19
CA ASN A 247 13.74 19.78 -0.07
C ASN A 247 13.68 20.82 -1.21
N PRO A 248 13.02 20.53 -2.35
CA PRO A 248 12.93 21.46 -3.49
C PRO A 248 11.90 22.58 -3.29
N MET A 249 11.12 22.54 -2.21
CA MET A 249 10.14 23.55 -1.87
C MET A 249 10.61 24.39 -0.67
N GLN A 250 10.24 25.66 -0.64
CA GLN A 250 10.36 26.50 0.56
C GLN A 250 9.18 26.17 1.49
N PRO A 251 9.41 25.86 2.79
CA PRO A 251 8.33 25.60 3.75
C PRO A 251 7.25 26.69 3.76
N ALA A 252 6.00 26.26 4.02
CA ALA A 252 4.78 27.09 3.98
C ALA A 252 4.47 27.80 2.64
N SER A 253 5.22 27.56 1.56
CA SER A 253 5.01 28.21 0.27
C SER A 253 4.03 27.44 -0.61
N SER A 254 3.26 28.17 -1.44
CA SER A 254 2.31 27.60 -2.39
C SER A 254 2.82 27.77 -3.83
N TYR A 255 2.63 26.74 -4.65
CA TYR A 255 3.10 26.66 -6.03
C TYR A 255 2.04 26.08 -6.96
N ARG A 256 2.09 26.46 -8.23
CA ARG A 256 1.29 25.82 -9.28
C ARG A 256 1.94 24.50 -9.70
N TRP A 257 1.22 23.40 -9.53
CA TRP A 257 1.72 22.07 -9.91
C TRP A 257 2.08 22.00 -11.42
N PRO A 258 3.17 21.32 -11.82
CA PRO A 258 4.14 20.58 -11.01
C PRO A 258 5.41 21.34 -10.63
N ILE A 259 5.50 22.64 -10.96
CA ILE A 259 6.75 23.40 -10.89
C ILE A 259 6.87 24.09 -9.54
N VAL A 260 7.96 23.79 -8.81
CA VAL A 260 8.31 24.45 -7.54
C VAL A 260 9.66 25.15 -7.65
N GLN A 261 9.90 26.12 -6.78
CA GLN A 261 11.15 26.88 -6.75
C GLN A 261 11.65 27.09 -5.33
N ARG A 262 12.95 26.87 -5.11
CA ARG A 262 13.68 27.20 -3.87
C ARG A 262 15.08 27.66 -4.22
N ASP A 263 15.59 28.68 -3.52
CA ASP A 263 16.96 29.21 -3.68
C ASP A 263 17.35 29.52 -5.15
N GLY A 264 16.37 29.98 -5.93
CA GLY A 264 16.52 30.26 -7.36
C GLY A 264 16.46 29.03 -8.29
N ARG A 265 16.56 27.80 -7.76
CA ARG A 265 16.43 26.56 -8.54
C ARG A 265 14.96 26.18 -8.73
N GLU A 266 14.56 26.04 -9.98
CA GLU A 266 13.28 25.44 -10.37
C GLU A 266 13.37 23.90 -10.35
N THR A 267 12.29 23.21 -9.98
CA THR A 267 12.19 21.74 -9.97
C THR A 267 10.80 21.28 -10.42
N ASP A 268 10.76 20.36 -11.39
CA ASP A 268 9.52 19.70 -11.85
C ASP A 268 9.22 18.48 -10.97
N LEU A 269 8.23 18.61 -10.07
CA LEU A 269 7.81 17.52 -9.20
C LEU A 269 7.02 16.42 -9.93
N SER A 270 6.67 16.57 -11.22
CA SER A 270 6.11 15.46 -12.01
C SER A 270 7.16 14.39 -12.37
N ARG A 271 8.44 14.67 -12.10
CA ARG A 271 9.58 13.75 -12.36
C ARG A 271 10.17 13.20 -11.07
N ILE A 272 10.76 12.01 -11.20
CA ILE A 272 11.61 11.39 -10.19
C ILE A 272 13.06 11.68 -10.58
N PRO A 273 13.88 12.27 -9.68
CA PRO A 273 15.30 12.51 -9.95
C PRO A 273 16.12 11.21 -10.05
N PRO A 274 17.29 11.24 -10.72
CA PRO A 274 18.26 10.15 -10.67
C PRO A 274 18.67 9.85 -9.23
N ARG A 275 19.06 8.60 -8.94
CA ARG A 275 19.54 8.19 -7.59
C ARG A 275 20.76 8.97 -7.07
N SER A 276 21.49 9.65 -7.97
CA SER A 276 22.59 10.55 -7.63
C SER A 276 22.14 11.93 -7.12
N GLU A 277 20.90 12.33 -7.38
CA GLU A 277 20.30 13.58 -6.91
C GLU A 277 19.27 13.28 -5.80
N PRO A 278 19.70 13.29 -4.52
CA PRO A 278 18.79 13.03 -3.41
C PRO A 278 17.72 14.12 -3.30
N SER A 279 16.51 13.72 -2.87
CA SER A 279 15.43 14.66 -2.57
C SER A 279 14.47 14.09 -1.51
N ALA A 280 14.06 14.91 -0.56
CA ALA A 280 12.98 14.58 0.37
C ALA A 280 12.06 15.79 0.55
N CYS A 281 10.75 15.55 0.66
CA CYS A 281 9.78 16.61 0.94
C CYS A 281 8.43 16.04 1.41
N LEU A 282 7.62 16.94 1.95
CA LEU A 282 6.19 16.75 2.17
C LEU A 282 5.48 17.97 1.59
N GLY A 283 4.51 17.75 0.71
CA GLY A 283 3.67 18.80 0.16
C GLY A 283 2.24 18.33 -0.03
N TYR A 284 1.31 19.28 -0.12
CA TYR A 284 -0.12 19.05 -0.15
C TYR A 284 -0.69 19.48 -1.48
N LEU A 285 -1.03 18.50 -2.31
CA LEU A 285 -1.77 18.70 -3.55
C LEU A 285 -3.23 19.03 -3.23
N SER A 286 -3.79 20.00 -3.95
CA SER A 286 -5.17 20.47 -3.78
C SER A 286 -5.76 20.96 -5.10
N GLU A 287 -7.03 21.38 -5.07
CA GLU A 287 -7.75 21.89 -6.26
C GLU A 287 -7.85 20.83 -7.37
N PHE A 288 -8.07 19.56 -6.98
CA PHE A 288 -8.33 18.46 -7.90
C PHE A 288 -9.63 18.70 -8.67
N ARG A 289 -9.58 18.72 -10.00
CA ARG A 289 -10.80 18.69 -10.84
C ARG A 289 -11.42 17.29 -10.85
N SER A 290 -10.60 16.26 -10.72
CA SER A 290 -10.99 14.87 -10.52
C SER A 290 -9.96 14.14 -9.65
N GLY A 291 -10.40 13.23 -8.78
CA GLY A 291 -9.53 12.52 -7.84
C GLY A 291 -8.83 11.36 -8.52
N TRP A 292 -7.68 11.61 -9.14
CA TRP A 292 -6.79 10.56 -9.62
C TRP A 292 -5.32 11.00 -9.72
N TYR A 293 -4.42 10.01 -9.72
CA TYR A 293 -3.07 10.13 -10.25
C TYR A 293 -2.62 8.83 -10.94
N GLY A 294 -1.64 8.93 -11.82
CA GLY A 294 -0.89 7.80 -12.38
C GLY A 294 0.62 8.06 -12.33
N VAL A 295 1.37 7.08 -11.86
CA VAL A 295 2.84 7.03 -11.95
C VAL A 295 3.19 6.02 -13.03
N THR A 296 3.83 6.48 -14.10
CA THR A 296 4.15 5.63 -15.26
C THR A 296 5.65 5.45 -15.38
N ASN A 297 6.16 4.22 -15.35
CA ASN A 297 7.55 3.93 -15.70
C ASN A 297 7.65 3.72 -17.22
N THR A 298 8.27 4.67 -17.91
CA THR A 298 8.25 4.71 -19.38
C THR A 298 9.13 3.62 -20.02
N GLU A 299 10.11 3.09 -19.30
CA GLU A 299 11.00 2.01 -19.76
C GLU A 299 10.36 0.62 -19.56
N LEU A 300 9.82 0.37 -18.36
CA LEU A 300 9.09 -0.85 -18.06
C LEU A 300 7.77 -0.96 -18.86
N GLY A 301 7.23 0.17 -19.33
CA GLY A 301 6.05 0.24 -20.17
C GLY A 301 4.73 0.01 -19.43
N PHE A 302 4.72 0.15 -18.11
CA PHE A 302 3.51 0.10 -17.29
C PHE A 302 3.57 1.14 -16.15
N GLY A 303 2.40 1.40 -15.56
CA GLY A 303 2.23 2.32 -14.44
C GLY A 303 1.32 1.77 -13.35
N PHE A 304 1.28 2.52 -12.26
CA PHE A 304 0.36 2.36 -11.14
C PHE A 304 -0.44 3.65 -10.99
N GLY A 305 -1.75 3.54 -10.83
CA GLY A 305 -2.63 4.68 -10.63
C GLY A 305 -3.64 4.43 -9.52
N LEU A 306 -4.20 5.52 -9.03
CA LEU A 306 -5.22 5.52 -7.98
C LEU A 306 -6.29 6.55 -8.36
N THR A 307 -7.55 6.25 -8.10
CA THR A 307 -8.67 7.20 -8.15
C THR A 307 -9.51 7.11 -6.88
N TRP A 308 -10.15 8.22 -6.49
CA TRP A 308 -10.85 8.40 -5.22
C TRP A 308 -11.90 9.54 -5.26
N PRO A 309 -12.87 9.56 -4.33
CA PRO A 309 -13.83 10.66 -4.15
C PRO A 309 -13.17 11.92 -3.53
N THR A 310 -13.22 13.05 -4.23
CA THR A 310 -12.61 14.32 -3.78
C THR A 310 -13.41 15.07 -2.72
N ASP A 311 -14.69 14.76 -2.53
CA ASP A 311 -15.51 15.27 -1.42
C ASP A 311 -15.05 14.69 -0.08
N VAL A 312 -14.63 13.42 -0.07
CA VAL A 312 -14.00 12.75 1.08
C VAL A 312 -12.53 13.16 1.20
N PHE A 313 -11.74 12.97 0.14
CA PHE A 313 -10.30 13.23 0.09
C PHE A 313 -9.96 14.38 -0.90
N PRO A 314 -10.17 15.65 -0.52
CA PRO A 314 -9.91 16.82 -1.38
C PRO A 314 -8.42 17.15 -1.54
N PHE A 315 -7.55 16.48 -0.78
CA PHE A 315 -6.10 16.65 -0.83
C PHE A 315 -5.42 15.36 -1.24
N ALA A 316 -4.18 15.46 -1.72
CA ALA A 316 -3.24 14.34 -1.70
C ALA A 316 -1.87 14.78 -1.17
N TRP A 317 -1.28 14.04 -0.24
CA TRP A 317 0.05 14.38 0.26
C TRP A 317 1.10 13.79 -0.67
N LEU A 318 2.02 14.60 -1.19
CA LEU A 318 3.21 14.15 -1.90
C LEU A 318 4.34 14.01 -0.88
N TRP A 319 4.61 12.78 -0.45
CA TRP A 319 5.77 12.45 0.38
C TRP A 319 6.90 11.87 -0.47
N ARG A 320 8.12 12.36 -0.27
CA ARG A 320 9.34 11.83 -0.89
C ARG A 320 10.41 11.56 0.17
N GLU A 321 11.03 10.40 0.07
CA GLU A 321 12.34 10.11 0.66
C GLU A 321 13.18 9.36 -0.38
N LEU A 322 13.86 10.14 -1.22
CA LEU A 322 14.72 9.66 -2.30
C LEU A 322 16.19 9.78 -1.87
N SER A 323 16.56 8.99 -0.86
CA SER A 323 17.94 8.82 -0.38
C SER A 323 18.60 10.10 0.18
N ALA A 324 17.78 11.00 0.74
CA ALA A 324 18.17 12.32 1.21
C ALA A 324 18.51 12.33 2.70
N SER A 325 17.62 11.86 3.56
CA SER A 325 17.75 12.01 5.00
C SER A 325 18.87 11.15 5.58
N SER A 326 19.77 11.77 6.32
CA SER A 326 20.77 11.10 7.14
C SER A 326 20.22 10.77 8.54
N GLY A 327 20.83 9.78 9.20
CA GLY A 327 20.38 9.33 10.52
C GLY A 327 19.07 8.53 10.51
N TYR A 328 18.50 8.31 11.68
CA TYR A 328 17.26 7.54 11.84
C TYR A 328 16.06 8.28 11.20
N PRO A 329 15.11 7.56 10.58
CA PRO A 329 15.09 6.10 10.34
C PRO A 329 15.76 5.71 9.01
N TRP A 330 16.02 6.65 8.10
CA TRP A 330 16.29 6.35 6.70
C TRP A 330 17.74 6.02 6.37
N TYR A 331 18.71 6.61 7.08
CA TYR A 331 20.16 6.46 6.88
C TYR A 331 20.62 6.58 5.42
N ARG A 332 19.92 7.38 4.61
CA ARG A 332 20.05 7.50 3.14
C ARG A 332 19.76 6.22 2.35
N CYS A 333 19.26 5.17 2.99
CA CYS A 333 18.94 3.87 2.37
C CYS A 333 17.51 3.77 1.80
N ALA A 334 16.60 4.67 2.20
CA ALA A 334 15.28 4.74 1.62
C ALA A 334 15.32 5.37 0.21
N HIS A 335 14.44 4.91 -0.68
CA HIS A 335 14.21 5.49 -2.01
C HIS A 335 12.77 5.18 -2.42
N THR A 336 11.87 6.05 -1.99
CA THR A 336 10.42 5.85 -2.02
C THR A 336 9.68 7.17 -2.17
N MET A 337 8.46 7.09 -2.69
CA MET A 337 7.52 8.21 -2.81
C MET A 337 6.10 7.71 -2.61
N ALA A 338 5.26 8.49 -1.94
CA ALA A 338 3.81 8.28 -1.91
C ALA A 338 3.08 9.51 -2.49
N ILE A 339 1.92 9.28 -3.08
CA ILE A 339 0.89 10.29 -3.32
C ILE A 339 -0.34 9.80 -2.58
N GLU A 340 -0.78 10.56 -1.58
CA GLU A 340 -1.58 10.04 -0.49
C GLU A 340 -2.95 10.72 -0.43
N PRO A 341 -4.03 10.18 -1.03
CA PRO A 341 -5.36 10.75 -0.89
C PRO A 341 -5.72 10.95 0.58
N PHE A 342 -6.09 12.18 0.95
CA PHE A 342 -6.26 12.59 2.34
C PHE A 342 -7.44 13.54 2.52
N SER A 343 -8.16 13.36 3.64
CA SER A 343 -9.32 14.17 4.02
C SER A 343 -8.94 15.56 4.51
N THR A 344 -7.67 15.74 4.88
CA THR A 344 -7.18 16.78 5.79
C THR A 344 -5.70 17.05 5.53
N ILE A 345 -5.27 18.29 5.77
CA ILE A 345 -3.87 18.73 5.86
C ILE A 345 -3.72 19.59 7.13
N PRO A 346 -2.54 19.76 7.72
CA PRO A 346 -1.24 19.19 7.37
C PRO A 346 -0.88 18.01 8.29
N GLY A 347 0.25 17.36 8.02
CA GLY A 347 0.72 16.12 8.66
C GLY A 347 1.32 16.24 10.07
N GLN A 348 1.05 17.31 10.81
CA GLN A 348 1.45 17.44 12.22
C GLN A 348 0.32 17.03 13.19
N GLY A 349 -0.48 16.03 12.80
CA GLY A 349 -1.52 15.43 13.62
C GLY A 349 -2.84 16.20 13.71
N LEU A 350 -3.87 15.47 14.18
CA LEU A 350 -5.27 15.91 14.26
C LEU A 350 -5.44 17.19 15.08
N GLU A 351 -4.71 17.34 16.18
CA GLU A 351 -4.75 18.55 17.00
C GLU A 351 -4.30 19.80 16.20
N THR A 352 -3.29 19.67 15.34
CA THR A 352 -2.85 20.74 14.44
C THR A 352 -3.88 21.01 13.35
N ALA A 353 -4.49 19.97 12.77
CA ALA A 353 -5.58 20.11 11.82
C ALA A 353 -6.85 20.73 12.42
N ILE A 354 -7.11 20.53 13.72
CA ILE A 354 -8.17 21.21 14.46
C ILE A 354 -7.85 22.70 14.58
N ARG A 355 -6.64 23.05 15.05
CA ARG A 355 -6.19 24.46 15.14
C ARG A 355 -6.21 25.18 13.79
N LYS A 356 -5.86 24.49 12.70
CA LYS A 356 -5.85 25.04 11.32
C LYS A 356 -7.22 24.95 10.62
N GLY A 357 -8.26 24.39 11.27
CA GLY A 357 -9.63 24.37 10.75
C GLY A 357 -9.90 23.40 9.59
N THR A 358 -9.02 22.43 9.37
CA THR A 358 -9.02 21.51 8.22
C THR A 358 -9.49 20.08 8.54
N HIS A 359 -9.54 19.73 9.83
CA HIS A 359 -10.05 18.45 10.32
C HIS A 359 -11.47 18.14 9.81
N ARG A 360 -11.81 16.85 9.72
CA ARG A 360 -13.19 16.41 9.53
C ARG A 360 -13.80 16.03 10.88
N THR A 361 -15.13 16.01 10.97
CA THR A 361 -15.87 15.60 12.17
C THR A 361 -17.01 14.66 11.80
N LEU A 362 -17.18 13.58 12.57
CA LEU A 362 -18.26 12.60 12.42
C LEU A 362 -19.20 12.69 13.65
N ALA A 363 -20.49 12.86 13.42
CA ALA A 363 -21.50 12.83 14.48
C ALA A 363 -21.68 11.42 15.09
N PRO A 364 -22.29 11.28 16.29
CA PRO A 364 -22.64 9.98 16.88
C PRO A 364 -23.44 9.11 15.91
N GLY A 365 -23.04 7.84 15.76
CA GLY A 365 -23.69 6.87 14.87
C GLY A 365 -23.58 7.17 13.36
N ALA A 366 -22.96 8.30 12.96
CA ALA A 366 -22.80 8.65 11.55
C ALA A 366 -21.73 7.78 10.87
N SER A 367 -21.77 7.74 9.54
CA SER A 367 -20.78 7.06 8.71
C SER A 367 -20.41 7.91 7.50
N VAL A 368 -19.19 7.72 7.00
CA VAL A 368 -18.75 8.18 5.68
C VAL A 368 -18.20 6.97 4.93
N THR A 369 -18.42 6.91 3.62
CA THR A 369 -17.94 5.86 2.73
C THR A 369 -17.02 6.45 1.66
N ALA A 370 -16.06 5.67 1.19
CA ALA A 370 -15.23 6.04 0.06
C ALA A 370 -14.92 4.82 -0.82
N ASP A 371 -14.83 5.06 -2.13
CA ASP A 371 -14.50 4.04 -3.12
C ASP A 371 -13.17 4.44 -3.79
N LEU A 372 -12.14 3.60 -3.66
CA LEU A 372 -10.85 3.79 -4.32
C LEU A 372 -10.60 2.65 -5.31
N ASN A 373 -10.00 2.98 -6.45
CA ASN A 373 -9.56 1.98 -7.43
C ASN A 373 -8.06 2.10 -7.67
N ALA A 374 -7.32 1.07 -7.25
CA ALA A 374 -5.90 0.93 -7.49
C ALA A 374 -5.67 0.16 -8.79
N VAL A 375 -5.07 0.82 -9.79
CA VAL A 375 -4.99 0.35 -11.18
C VAL A 375 -3.53 0.09 -11.55
N LEU A 376 -3.26 -1.04 -12.19
CA LEU A 376 -2.00 -1.29 -12.92
C LEU A 376 -2.30 -1.24 -14.42
N TYR A 377 -1.49 -0.51 -15.19
CA TYR A 377 -1.83 -0.22 -16.59
C TYR A 377 -0.62 -0.22 -17.52
N ASP A 378 -0.81 -0.66 -18.77
CA ASP A 378 0.20 -0.51 -19.82
C ASP A 378 0.26 0.96 -20.29
N SER A 379 1.45 1.57 -20.28
CA SER A 379 1.75 2.86 -20.94
C SER A 379 3.25 3.13 -20.97
N ARG A 380 3.74 3.75 -22.05
CA ARG A 380 5.13 4.24 -22.20
C ARG A 380 5.26 5.77 -22.20
N THR A 381 4.14 6.49 -22.26
CA THR A 381 4.08 7.96 -22.33
C THR A 381 3.34 8.57 -21.14
N GLY A 382 2.66 7.73 -20.36
CA GLY A 382 1.76 8.11 -19.29
C GLY A 382 0.32 8.33 -19.76
N ILE A 383 -0.48 8.93 -18.90
CA ILE A 383 -1.94 8.95 -19.01
C ILE A 383 -2.48 10.38 -18.94
N SER A 384 -3.69 10.59 -19.44
CA SER A 384 -4.42 11.85 -19.38
C SER A 384 -5.59 11.82 -18.37
N GLY A 385 -5.95 10.64 -17.87
CA GLY A 385 -6.97 10.47 -16.84
C GLY A 385 -7.14 9.04 -16.35
N ILE A 386 -7.77 8.89 -15.18
CA ILE A 386 -8.37 7.64 -14.71
C ILE A 386 -9.83 7.98 -14.38
N SER A 387 -10.76 7.20 -14.93
CA SER A 387 -12.19 7.30 -14.60
C SER A 387 -12.48 6.72 -13.21
N PRO A 388 -13.60 7.08 -12.54
CA PRO A 388 -13.89 6.61 -11.18
C PRO A 388 -13.91 5.09 -10.99
N ASP A 389 -14.26 4.33 -12.04
CA ASP A 389 -14.25 2.86 -12.09
C ASP A 389 -12.91 2.26 -12.58
N GLY A 390 -11.86 3.07 -12.70
CA GLY A 390 -10.50 2.62 -12.97
C GLY A 390 -10.15 2.41 -14.45
N HIS A 391 -10.97 2.84 -15.42
CA HIS A 391 -10.54 2.84 -16.83
C HIS A 391 -9.55 3.97 -17.12
N ILE A 392 -8.46 3.62 -17.80
CA ILE A 392 -7.35 4.52 -18.14
C ILE A 392 -7.66 5.29 -19.43
N ILE A 393 -7.51 6.62 -19.36
CA ILE A 393 -7.49 7.50 -20.51
C ILE A 393 -6.02 7.73 -20.87
N GLN A 394 -5.57 7.17 -22.00
CA GLN A 394 -4.18 7.27 -22.44
C GLN A 394 -3.83 8.71 -22.82
N ARG A 395 -2.53 9.07 -22.76
CA ARG A 395 -2.05 10.29 -23.40
C ARG A 395 -1.90 10.06 -24.91
N THR A 396 -2.62 10.86 -25.69
CA THR A 396 -2.53 10.93 -27.16
C THR A 396 -1.19 11.46 -27.63
#